data_AF-A0A060C8Z6-F1
#
_entry.id   AF-A0A060C8Z6-F1
#
_cell.length_a   1.000
_cell.length_b   1.000
_cell.length_c   1.000
_cell.angle_alpha   90.00
_cell.angle_beta   90.00
_cell.angle_gamma   90.00
#
_symmetry.space_group_name_H-M   'P 1'
#
loop_
_entity.id
_entity.type
_entity.pdbx_description
1 polymer ?
#
loop_
_entity_poly.entity_id
_entity_poly.type
_entity_poly.pdbx_seq_one_letter_code
_entity_poly.pdbx_strand_id
1 'polypeptide(L)'
;VDPIYTLGDQLFVEPQPLALPTKIELNSPIRMSRPEIAVARSHIDVLATVKSGNHEYVLILEDDVWFQSDFAKKIDRAWSEIQVYVDKKSDFDI
;
A
#
# COMPACT_ATOMS: atom_id res chain seq x y z
N VAL A 1 4.85 -9.40 11.79
CA VAL A 1 3.40 -9.31 11.61
C VAL A 1 2.74 -9.64 12.93
N ASP A 2 2.08 -8.66 13.54
CA ASP A 2 1.12 -8.92 14.61
C ASP A 2 -0.12 -9.57 13.97
N PRO A 3 -0.52 -10.80 14.34
CA PRO A 3 -1.65 -11.48 13.72
C PRO A 3 -3.01 -11.00 14.25
N ILE A 4 -3.04 -10.03 15.15
CA ILE A 4 -4.27 -9.43 15.68
C ILE A 4 -4.32 -7.98 15.22
N TYR A 5 -5.42 -7.61 14.59
CA TYR A 5 -5.74 -6.23 14.24
C TYR A 5 -7.17 -5.93 14.67
N THR A 6 -7.55 -4.67 14.72
CA THR A 6 -8.91 -4.26 15.08
C THR A 6 -9.70 -3.86 13.85
N LEU A 7 -11.03 -3.89 13.94
CA LEU A 7 -11.88 -3.35 12.85
C LEU A 7 -11.56 -1.88 12.55
N GLY A 8 -11.16 -1.11 13.56
CA GLY A 8 -10.65 0.25 13.41
C GLY A 8 -9.38 0.33 12.55
N ASP A 9 -8.43 -0.58 12.77
CA ASP A 9 -7.20 -0.65 11.95
C ASP A 9 -7.53 -0.95 10.48
N GLN A 10 -8.47 -1.86 10.23
CA GLN A 10 -8.89 -2.18 8.86
C GLN A 10 -9.59 -1.01 8.18
N LEU A 11 -10.55 -0.37 8.86
CA LEU A 11 -11.30 0.77 8.29
C LEU A 11 -10.46 2.05 8.16
N PHE A 12 -9.34 2.14 8.88
CA PHE A 12 -8.35 3.20 8.65
C PHE A 12 -7.64 3.02 7.30
N VAL A 13 -7.29 1.78 6.94
CA VAL A 13 -6.61 1.46 5.66
C VAL A 13 -7.59 1.44 4.50
N GLU A 14 -8.75 0.80 4.67
CA GLU A 14 -9.80 0.68 3.67
C GLU A 14 -11.12 1.24 4.22
N PRO A 15 -11.33 2.57 4.15
CA PRO A 15 -12.57 3.18 4.62
C PRO A 15 -13.77 2.66 3.83
N GLN A 16 -14.74 2.09 4.52
CA GLN A 16 -16.00 1.62 3.94
C GLN A 16 -17.15 2.55 4.37
N PRO A 17 -17.37 3.69 3.68
CA PRO A 17 -18.31 4.74 4.11
C PRO A 17 -19.78 4.28 4.09
N LEU A 18 -20.08 3.18 3.39
CA LEU A 18 -21.41 2.59 3.30
C LEU A 18 -21.62 1.41 4.28
N ALA A 19 -20.62 1.04 5.08
CA ALA A 19 -20.75 0.01 6.10
C ALA A 19 -21.59 0.54 7.29
N LEU A 20 -22.87 0.19 7.38
CA LEU A 20 -23.76 0.50 8.52
C LEU A 20 -24.80 -0.63 8.78
N PRO A 21 -25.35 -0.81 10.02
CA PRO A 21 -25.53 0.20 11.08
C PRO A 21 -25.27 -0.19 12.59
N THR A 22 -25.38 0.82 13.48
CA THR A 22 -25.54 0.79 14.96
C THR A 22 -24.37 0.26 15.80
N LYS A 23 -23.52 1.16 16.32
CA LYS A 23 -22.35 0.83 17.15
C LYS A 23 -21.41 -0.22 16.53
N ILE A 24 -20.47 0.28 15.73
CA ILE A 24 -19.34 -0.53 15.28
C ILE A 24 -18.36 -0.65 16.45
N GLU A 25 -18.10 -1.87 16.91
CA GLU A 25 -17.04 -2.13 17.89
C GLU A 25 -15.68 -2.10 17.18
N LEU A 26 -15.16 -0.89 16.98
CA LEU A 26 -13.90 -0.66 16.28
C LEU A 26 -12.72 -1.41 16.93
N ASN A 27 -12.77 -1.60 18.25
CA ASN A 27 -11.70 -2.25 19.01
C ASN A 27 -11.83 -3.78 19.07
N SER A 28 -12.81 -4.37 18.36
CA SER A 28 -12.97 -5.82 18.33
C SER A 28 -11.72 -6.47 17.72
N PRO A 29 -11.04 -7.40 18.42
CA PRO A 29 -9.85 -8.04 17.90
C PRO A 29 -10.24 -9.06 16.82
N ILE A 30 -9.68 -8.85 15.64
CA ILE A 30 -9.78 -9.74 14.48
C ILE A 30 -8.44 -10.46 14.33
N ARG A 31 -8.52 -11.79 14.28
CA ARG A 31 -7.33 -12.63 14.07
C ARG A 31 -7.15 -12.88 12.59
N MET A 32 -5.97 -12.55 12.07
CA MET A 32 -5.57 -12.92 10.72
C MET A 32 -5.58 -14.44 10.55
N SER A 33 -6.10 -14.86 9.41
CA SER A 33 -5.97 -16.20 8.88
C SER A 33 -4.52 -16.51 8.49
N ARG A 34 -4.23 -17.80 8.28
CA ARG A 34 -2.89 -18.23 7.82
C ARG A 34 -2.52 -17.62 6.45
N PRO A 35 -3.42 -17.56 5.45
CA PRO A 35 -3.14 -16.86 4.20
C PRO A 35 -2.83 -15.38 4.39
N GLU A 36 -3.61 -14.64 5.19
CA GLU A 36 -3.36 -13.21 5.43
C GLU A 36 -2.00 -12.97 6.08
N ILE A 37 -1.60 -13.80 7.04
CA ILE A 37 -0.25 -13.72 7.65
C ILE A 37 0.84 -13.97 6.59
N ALA A 38 0.62 -14.90 5.66
CA ALA A 38 1.58 -15.21 4.61
C ALA A 38 1.72 -14.04 3.61
N VAL A 39 0.60 -13.46 3.18
CA VAL A 39 0.58 -12.26 2.31
C VAL A 39 1.27 -11.09 3.00
N ALA A 40 0.91 -10.78 4.25
CA ALA A 40 1.54 -9.69 4.99
C ALA A 40 3.07 -9.86 5.14
N ARG A 41 3.55 -11.09 5.33
CA ARG A 41 5.00 -11.38 5.36
C ARG A 41 5.65 -11.17 3.99
N SER A 42 5.01 -11.63 2.91
CA SER A 42 5.47 -11.42 1.54
C SER A 42 5.70 -9.94 1.24
N HIS A 43 4.74 -9.08 1.59
CA HIS A 43 4.84 -7.63 1.39
C HIS A 43 5.96 -7.00 2.22
N ILE A 44 6.12 -7.41 3.49
CA ILE A 44 7.20 -6.93 4.36
C ILE A 44 8.57 -7.31 3.79
N ASP A 45 8.73 -8.52 3.26
CA ASP A 45 10.02 -8.99 2.72
C ASP A 45 10.43 -8.20 1.47
N VAL A 46 9.47 -7.85 0.60
CA VAL A 46 9.71 -6.97 -0.55
C VAL A 46 10.11 -5.57 -0.06
N LEU A 47 9.39 -4.99 0.91
CA LEU A 47 9.71 -3.67 1.47
C LEU A 47 11.08 -3.65 2.17
N ALA A 48 11.46 -4.74 2.85
CA ALA A 48 12.79 -4.87 3.45
C ALA A 48 13.89 -4.88 2.38
N THR A 49 13.64 -5.53 1.23
CA THR A 49 14.55 -5.53 0.09
C THR A 49 14.72 -4.12 -0.47
N VAL A 50 13.61 -3.40 -0.68
CA VAL A 50 13.61 -1.99 -1.12
C VAL A 50 14.43 -1.12 -0.17
N LYS A 51 14.16 -1.22 1.14
CA LYS A 51 14.87 -0.45 2.18
C LYS A 51 16.37 -0.71 2.20
N SER A 52 16.82 -1.91 1.84
CA SER A 52 18.24 -2.27 1.77
C SER A 52 18.93 -1.79 0.49
N GLY A 53 18.17 -1.44 -0.55
CA GLY A 53 18.67 -0.92 -1.82
C GLY A 53 19.00 0.57 -1.77
N ASN A 54 19.56 1.07 -2.87
CA ASN A 54 19.87 2.49 -3.05
C ASN A 54 19.04 3.12 -4.18
N HIS A 55 17.78 2.71 -4.27
CA HIS A 55 16.83 3.25 -5.26
C HIS A 55 16.02 4.37 -4.60
N GLU A 56 16.04 5.56 -5.19
CA GLU A 56 15.26 6.71 -4.71
C GLU A 56 13.76 6.41 -4.75
N TYR A 57 13.33 5.62 -5.75
CA TYR A 57 11.95 5.22 -5.96
C TYR A 57 11.85 3.79 -6.46
N VAL A 58 10.76 3.11 -6.13
CA VAL A 58 10.51 1.73 -6.53
C VAL A 58 9.06 1.52 -6.96
N LEU A 59 8.85 0.63 -7.92
CA LEU A 59 7.54 0.14 -8.33
C LEU A 59 7.42 -1.33 -7.92
N ILE A 60 6.46 -1.65 -7.05
CA ILE A 60 6.13 -3.01 -6.63
C ILE A 60 4.83 -3.41 -7.32
N LEU A 61 4.81 -4.56 -7.98
CA LEU A 61 3.65 -5.11 -8.68
C LEU A 61 3.28 -6.45 -8.06
N GLU A 62 1.99 -6.66 -7.81
CA GLU A 62 1.45 -7.96 -7.38
C GLU A 62 1.24 -8.88 -8.60
N ASP A 63 1.12 -10.18 -8.37
CA ASP A 63 1.02 -11.20 -9.43
C ASP A 63 -0.41 -11.41 -9.94
N ASP A 64 -1.41 -10.90 -9.23
CA ASP A 64 -2.83 -10.99 -9.55
C ASP A 64 -3.42 -9.75 -10.24
N VAL A 65 -2.57 -8.76 -10.57
CA VAL A 65 -2.97 -7.55 -11.29
C VAL A 65 -2.66 -7.63 -12.80
N TRP A 66 -3.55 -7.05 -13.61
CA TRP A 66 -3.36 -6.93 -15.05
C TRP A 66 -3.24 -5.47 -15.47
N PHE A 67 -2.16 -5.15 -16.20
CA PHE A 67 -1.90 -3.81 -16.70
C PHE A 67 -2.17 -3.70 -18.20
N GLN A 68 -2.68 -2.54 -18.61
CA GLN A 68 -2.74 -2.18 -20.02
C GLN A 68 -1.33 -2.10 -20.61
N SER A 69 -1.20 -2.41 -21.91
CA SER A 69 0.10 -2.43 -22.60
C SER A 69 0.83 -1.08 -22.63
N ASP A 70 0.13 0.03 -22.37
CA ASP A 70 0.70 1.37 -22.29
C ASP A 70 0.96 1.87 -20.85
N PHE A 71 0.71 1.03 -19.84
CA PHE A 71 0.86 1.39 -18.42
C PHE A 71 2.27 1.90 -18.09
N ALA A 72 3.30 1.18 -18.51
CA ALA A 72 4.69 1.59 -18.25
C ALA A 72 4.98 3.00 -18.80
N LYS A 73 4.54 3.29 -20.03
CA LYS A 73 4.71 4.63 -20.63
C LYS A 73 3.96 5.72 -19.87
N LYS A 74 2.77 5.41 -19.35
CA LYS A 74 1.99 6.34 -18.54
C LYS A 74 2.69 6.63 -17.21
N ILE A 75 3.22 5.59 -16.55
CA ILE A 75 3.97 5.73 -15.30
C ILE A 75 5.27 6.51 -15.53
N ASP A 76 6.08 6.17 -16.53
CA ASP A 76 7.33 6.88 -16.83
C ASP A 76 7.10 8.38 -17.07
N ARG A 77 6.02 8.71 -17.79
CA ARG A 77 5.62 10.09 -18.03
C ARG A 77 5.22 10.80 -16.74
N ALA A 78 4.31 10.20 -15.95
CA ALA A 78 3.89 10.77 -14.68
C ALA A 78 5.07 10.96 -13.73
N TRP A 79 5.98 9.99 -13.71
CA TRP A 79 7.19 10.02 -12.90
C TRP A 79 8.11 11.19 -13.27
N SER A 80 8.35 11.39 -14.57
CA SER A 80 9.14 12.51 -15.09
C SER A 80 8.50 13.86 -14.76
N GLU A 81 7.17 13.96 -14.82
CA GLU A 81 6.43 15.19 -14.46
C GLU A 81 6.56 15.51 -12.95
N ILE A 82 6.54 14.48 -12.08
CA ILE A 82 6.76 14.63 -10.64
C ILE A 82 8.20 15.07 -10.35
N GLN A 83 9.21 14.45 -10.97
CA GLN A 83 10.61 14.85 -10.77
C GLN A 83 10.85 16.33 -11.10
N VAL A 84 10.28 16.82 -12.21
CA VAL A 84 10.34 18.24 -12.58
C VAL A 84 9.68 19.16 -11.53
N TYR A 85 8.69 18.66 -10.79
CA TYR A 85 8.02 19.39 -9.72
C TYR A 85 8.80 19.36 -8.40
N VAL A 86 9.33 18.19 -8.01
CA VAL A 86 10.19 18.02 -6.83
C VAL A 86 11.46 18.87 -6.94
N ASP A 87 12.09 18.93 -8.11
CA ASP A 87 13.25 19.80 -8.37
C ASP A 87 12.93 21.30 -8.23
N LYS A 88 11.64 21.68 -8.30
CA LYS A 88 11.17 23.08 -8.18
C LYS A 88 10.57 23.43 -6.82
N LYS A 89 10.27 22.44 -5.97
CA LYS A 89 9.69 22.63 -4.63
C LYS A 89 10.16 21.50 -3.71
N SER A 90 10.88 21.86 -2.65
CA SER A 90 11.50 20.92 -1.70
C SER A 90 10.55 20.11 -0.82
N ASP A 91 9.23 20.25 -0.97
CA ASP A 91 8.23 19.53 -0.19
C ASP A 91 7.24 18.87 -1.16
N PHE A 92 7.53 17.64 -1.54
CA PHE A 92 6.52 16.74 -2.11
C PHE A 92 6.57 15.44 -1.32
N ASP A 93 5.70 15.34 -0.31
CA ASP A 93 5.41 14.09 0.38
C ASP A 93 4.12 13.50 -0.23
N ILE A 94 4.17 12.22 -0.62
CA ILE A 94 3.00 11.36 -0.88
C ILE A 94 2.85 10.42 0.30
#